data_AF-A0A7Y5VBY3-F1
#
_entry.id   AF-A0A7Y5VBY3-F1
#
_cell.length_a   1.000
_cell.length_b   1.000
_cell.length_c   1.000
_cell.angle_alpha   90.00
_cell.angle_beta   90.00
_cell.angle_gamma   90.00
#
_symmetry.space_group_name_H-M   'P 1'
#
loop_
_entity.id
_entity.type
_entity.pdbx_description
1 polymer ?
#
loop_
_entity_poly.entity_id
_entity_poly.type
_entity_poly.pdbx_seq_one_letter_code
_entity_poly.pdbx_strand_id
1 'polypeptide(L)'
;MNGRWPAGALNVVENRIAPMTPRAELRGDTLAWAPVDGAARYVVVRNGQSSAPTTATRRVVRRGGELAEYQVIALDTIGTESFLSEPVRLVDSTAEVMAKPDSATETQYAGYTGGGYLRLARDRNTRVELSMRVPRAGVYSLDARYANGNGPVNSDSKAAVRTVLVDGKEAGVLVMPQRGVDFWTDWGWTNPLGLRLTAGQHRITLIYGPLDRNMNGVESTALLDQLRLTPLSSSR
;
A
#
# COMPACT_ATOMS: atom_id res chain seq x y z
N MET A 1 0.20 49.01 17.59
CA MET A 1 0.95 48.46 16.44
C MET A 1 0.47 49.15 15.17
N ASN A 2 1.37 49.76 14.40
CA ASN A 2 1.10 50.73 13.33
C ASN A 2 1.29 50.17 11.89
N GLY A 3 1.24 48.84 11.70
CA GLY A 3 0.87 48.20 10.42
C GLY A 3 1.68 48.53 9.16
N ARG A 4 2.84 49.18 9.27
CA ARG A 4 3.66 49.55 8.10
C ARG A 4 4.64 48.44 7.76
N TRP A 5 4.29 47.64 6.76
CA TRP A 5 5.23 46.73 6.12
C TRP A 5 6.24 47.55 5.29
N PRO A 6 7.55 47.23 5.34
CA PRO A 6 8.55 47.90 4.52
C PRO A 6 8.27 47.66 3.03
N ALA A 7 8.63 48.63 2.19
CA ALA A 7 8.49 48.48 0.73
C ALA A 7 9.38 47.33 0.25
N GLY A 8 8.75 46.22 -0.13
CA GLY A 8 9.41 45.06 -0.71
C GLY A 8 9.44 45.16 -2.24
N ALA A 9 10.50 44.63 -2.85
CA ALA A 9 10.55 44.43 -4.30
C ALA A 9 9.75 43.17 -4.67
N LEU A 10 8.87 43.29 -5.67
CA LEU A 10 8.18 42.15 -6.27
C LEU A 10 9.09 41.52 -7.32
N ASN A 11 9.54 40.28 -7.07
CA ASN A 11 10.24 39.48 -8.07
C ASN A 11 9.20 38.75 -8.93
N VAL A 12 8.82 39.35 -10.05
CA VAL A 12 7.92 38.71 -11.02
C VAL A 12 8.71 37.71 -11.85
N VAL A 13 8.25 36.46 -11.87
CA VAL A 13 8.80 35.38 -12.68
C VAL A 13 7.72 34.85 -13.62
N GLU A 14 8.14 34.26 -14.73
CA GLU A 14 7.22 33.59 -15.65
C GLU A 14 6.49 32.43 -14.95
N ASN A 15 5.19 32.30 -15.22
CA ASN A 15 4.42 31.18 -14.71
C ASN A 15 4.90 29.87 -15.35
N ARG A 16 5.11 28.83 -14.55
CA ARG A 16 5.59 27.53 -15.02
C ARG A 16 4.70 26.41 -14.53
N ILE A 17 4.51 25.41 -15.38
CA ILE A 17 3.71 24.23 -15.10
C ILE A 17 4.61 23.02 -15.24
N ALA A 18 4.67 22.19 -14.19
CA ALA A 18 5.42 20.95 -14.23
C ALA A 18 4.82 19.97 -15.25
N PRO A 19 5.63 19.06 -15.83
CA PRO A 19 5.10 18.00 -16.68
C PRO A 19 4.04 17.16 -15.96
N MET A 20 3.12 16.58 -16.73
CA MET A 20 2.12 15.66 -16.19
C MET A 20 2.77 14.41 -15.58
N THR A 21 2.18 13.90 -14.50
CA THR A 21 2.64 12.68 -13.84
C THR A 21 2.63 11.48 -14.79
N PRO A 22 3.77 10.77 -14.98
CA PRO A 22 3.81 9.56 -15.79
C PRO A 22 2.88 8.48 -15.25
N ARG A 23 2.34 7.65 -16.15
CA ARG A 23 1.64 6.41 -15.80
C ARG A 23 2.55 5.24 -16.10
N ALA A 24 3.22 4.73 -15.07
CA ALA A 24 4.13 3.60 -15.19
C ALA A 24 3.38 2.28 -14.95
N GLU A 25 3.64 1.29 -15.77
CA GLU A 25 3.01 -0.03 -15.72
C GLU A 25 4.06 -1.12 -15.93
N LEU A 26 3.82 -2.30 -15.37
CA LEU A 26 4.64 -3.46 -15.63
C LEU A 26 4.04 -4.29 -16.78
N ARG A 27 4.83 -4.52 -17.83
CA ARG A 27 4.50 -5.38 -18.97
C ARG A 27 5.52 -6.50 -19.06
N GLY A 28 5.19 -7.66 -18.48
CA GLY A 28 6.15 -8.74 -18.27
C GLY A 28 7.29 -8.29 -17.35
N ASP A 29 8.52 -8.32 -17.85
CA ASP A 29 9.73 -7.85 -17.14
C ASP A 29 10.16 -6.44 -17.57
N THR A 30 9.25 -5.66 -18.13
CA THR A 30 9.53 -4.28 -18.57
C THR A 30 8.61 -3.30 -17.84
N LEU A 31 9.21 -2.37 -17.10
CA LEU A 31 8.53 -1.16 -16.65
C LEU A 31 8.39 -0.23 -17.85
N ALA A 32 7.17 0.19 -18.19
CA ALA A 32 6.89 1.04 -19.34
C ALA A 32 5.97 2.19 -18.95
N TRP A 33 6.11 3.33 -19.63
CA TRP A 33 5.23 4.49 -19.49
C TRP A 33 5.01 5.15 -20.85
N ALA A 34 3.92 5.89 -20.99
CA ALA A 34 3.70 6.69 -22.20
C ALA A 34 4.61 7.93 -22.19
N PRO A 35 5.05 8.43 -23.36
CA PRO A 35 5.62 9.77 -23.45
C PRO A 35 4.66 10.80 -22.84
N VAL A 36 5.25 11.79 -22.17
CA VAL A 36 4.54 12.89 -21.50
C VAL A 36 4.82 14.14 -22.30
N ASP A 37 3.77 14.86 -22.67
CA ASP A 37 3.91 16.11 -23.41
C ASP A 37 4.72 17.14 -22.61
N GLY A 38 5.63 17.84 -23.29
CA GLY A 38 6.59 18.76 -22.67
C GLY A 38 7.74 18.09 -21.89
N ALA A 39 7.77 16.76 -21.73
CA ALA A 39 8.87 16.07 -21.08
C ALA A 39 10.03 15.80 -22.05
N ALA A 40 11.23 16.23 -21.68
CA ALA A 40 12.46 15.97 -22.44
C ALA A 40 13.15 14.67 -22.01
N ARG A 41 12.99 14.27 -20.74
CA ARG A 41 13.66 13.11 -20.14
C ARG A 41 12.86 12.56 -18.96
N TYR A 42 13.26 11.39 -18.48
CA TYR A 42 12.63 10.67 -17.38
C TYR A 42 13.67 10.19 -16.38
N VAL A 43 13.27 10.09 -15.11
CA VAL A 43 14.06 9.44 -14.06
C VAL A 43 13.26 8.27 -13.53
N VAL A 44 13.87 7.09 -13.48
CA VAL A 44 13.27 5.92 -12.84
C VAL A 44 13.78 5.85 -11.41
N VAL A 45 12.86 5.89 -10.46
CA VAL A 45 13.13 5.75 -9.03
C VAL A 45 12.84 4.31 -8.63
N ARG A 46 13.80 3.67 -7.95
CA ARG A 46 13.65 2.33 -7.37
C ARG A 46 13.88 2.42 -5.87
N ASN A 47 12.89 2.08 -5.06
CA ASN A 47 12.97 2.15 -3.59
C ASN A 47 13.50 3.53 -3.10
N GLY A 48 13.03 4.61 -3.70
CA GLY A 48 13.48 5.98 -3.40
C GLY A 48 14.83 6.40 -4.01
N GLN A 49 15.54 5.49 -4.69
CA GLN A 49 16.81 5.81 -5.35
C GLN A 49 16.62 6.11 -6.84
N SER A 50 17.00 7.32 -7.25
CA SER A 50 16.90 7.79 -8.64
C SER A 50 17.99 7.23 -9.54
N SER A 51 17.63 6.88 -10.77
CA SER A 51 18.60 6.62 -11.84
C SER A 51 19.13 7.91 -12.45
N ALA A 52 20.14 7.80 -13.32
CA ALA A 52 20.44 8.85 -14.28
C ALA A 52 19.19 9.10 -15.18
N PRO A 53 18.99 10.35 -15.66
CA PRO A 53 17.92 10.65 -16.60
C PRO A 53 18.06 9.86 -17.91
N THR A 54 16.92 9.54 -18.54
CA THR A 54 16.85 8.82 -19.81
C THR A 54 15.76 9.39 -20.71
N THR A 55 15.92 9.29 -22.03
CA THR A 55 14.86 9.58 -23.00
C THR A 55 14.00 8.36 -23.30
N ALA A 56 14.41 7.17 -22.84
CA ALA A 56 13.63 5.95 -23.00
C ALA A 56 12.34 6.03 -22.19
N THR A 57 11.28 5.42 -22.70
CA THR A 57 9.97 5.30 -22.02
C THR A 57 9.71 3.90 -21.46
N ARG A 58 10.78 3.13 -21.32
CA ARG A 58 10.76 1.77 -20.79
C ARG A 58 12.10 1.40 -20.17
N ARG A 59 12.05 0.47 -19.23
CA ARG A 59 13.22 -0.11 -18.56
C ARG A 59 12.97 -1.58 -18.24
N VAL A 60 13.90 -2.45 -18.63
CA VAL A 60 13.88 -3.85 -18.20
C VAL A 60 14.14 -3.89 -16.69
N VAL A 61 13.29 -4.60 -15.98
CA VAL A 61 13.35 -4.81 -14.52
C VAL A 61 13.39 -6.31 -14.22
N ARG A 62 13.92 -6.68 -13.06
CA ARG A 62 14.01 -8.10 -12.67
C ARG A 62 13.28 -8.33 -11.36
N ARG A 63 12.45 -9.35 -11.34
CA ARG A 63 11.86 -9.87 -10.10
C ARG A 63 12.96 -10.47 -9.23
N GLY A 64 12.85 -10.26 -7.93
CA GLY A 64 13.77 -10.81 -6.95
C GLY A 64 13.02 -11.24 -5.70
N GLY A 65 13.75 -11.86 -4.76
CA GLY A 65 13.20 -12.33 -3.50
C GLY A 65 12.88 -11.24 -2.47
N GLU A 66 12.90 -9.97 -2.88
CA GLU A 66 12.59 -8.80 -2.07
C GLU A 66 11.76 -7.83 -2.90
N LEU A 67 10.88 -7.08 -2.24
CA LEU A 67 10.07 -6.06 -2.88
C LEU A 67 10.96 -4.94 -3.43
N ALA A 68 10.80 -4.68 -4.71
CA ALA A 68 11.21 -3.43 -5.34
C ALA A 68 9.96 -2.64 -5.75
N GLU A 69 9.95 -1.36 -5.42
CA GLU A 69 8.94 -0.41 -5.90
C GLU A 69 9.59 0.52 -6.91
N TYR A 70 8.97 0.61 -8.09
CA TYR A 70 9.42 1.47 -9.16
C TYR A 70 8.43 2.62 -9.39
N GLN A 71 8.96 3.81 -9.58
CA GLN A 71 8.20 5.00 -9.97
C GLN A 71 8.96 5.76 -11.05
N VAL A 72 8.27 6.63 -11.77
CA VAL A 72 8.85 7.43 -12.85
C VAL A 72 8.53 8.90 -12.65
N ILE A 73 9.53 9.75 -12.84
CA ILE A 73 9.44 11.22 -12.90
C ILE A 73 9.64 11.65 -14.35
N ALA A 74 8.83 12.59 -14.83
CA ALA A 74 9.07 13.33 -16.07
C ALA A 74 9.80 14.63 -15.78
N LEU A 75 10.72 15.00 -16.65
CA LEU A 75 11.52 16.22 -16.57
C LEU A 75 11.36 16.99 -17.87
N ASP A 76 11.04 18.29 -17.80
CA ASP A 76 11.03 19.16 -18.97
C ASP A 76 12.45 19.53 -19.45
N THR A 77 12.53 20.42 -20.43
CA THR A 77 13.81 20.87 -21.04
C THR A 77 14.73 21.62 -20.08
N ILE A 78 14.18 22.25 -19.03
CA ILE A 78 14.95 23.02 -18.04
C ILE A 78 15.12 22.26 -16.71
N GLY A 79 14.51 21.07 -16.59
CA GLY A 79 14.62 20.18 -15.45
C GLY A 79 13.54 20.33 -14.39
N THR A 80 12.39 20.94 -14.68
CA THR A 80 11.24 20.90 -13.78
C THR A 80 10.66 19.49 -13.74
N GLU A 81 10.45 18.99 -12.52
CA GLU A 81 10.00 17.62 -12.25
C GLU A 81 8.47 17.54 -12.15
N SER A 82 7.89 16.48 -12.72
CA SER A 82 6.55 16.04 -12.37
C SER A 82 6.52 15.42 -10.97
N PHE A 83 5.32 15.07 -10.48
CA PHE A 83 5.22 14.09 -9.41
C PHE A 83 5.71 12.71 -9.86
N LEU A 84 6.01 11.86 -8.89
CA LEU A 84 6.25 10.43 -9.11
C LEU A 84 4.96 9.75 -9.59
N SER A 85 5.10 8.81 -10.53
CA SER A 85 4.01 7.90 -10.92
C SER A 85 3.48 7.08 -9.73
N GLU A 86 2.35 6.41 -9.92
CA GLU A 86 1.93 5.35 -9.00
C GLU A 86 3.04 4.29 -8.85
N PRO A 87 3.28 3.76 -7.63
CA PRO A 87 4.27 2.72 -7.40
C PRO A 87 3.94 1.42 -8.12
N VAL A 88 4.89 0.91 -8.90
CA VAL A 88 4.82 -0.41 -9.50
C VAL A 88 5.59 -1.39 -8.62
N ARG A 89 4.86 -2.26 -7.92
CA ARG A 89 5.43 -3.32 -7.08
C ARG A 89 6.00 -4.45 -7.94
N LEU A 90 7.24 -4.84 -7.67
CA LEU A 90 7.95 -5.92 -8.33
C LEU A 90 8.60 -6.82 -7.29
N VAL A 91 8.08 -8.03 -7.17
CA VAL A 91 8.60 -9.10 -6.33
C VAL A 91 8.34 -10.44 -7.02
N ASP A 92 9.15 -11.44 -6.74
CA ASP A 92 8.84 -12.82 -7.11
C ASP A 92 7.66 -13.33 -6.27
N SER A 93 6.64 -13.91 -6.91
CA SER A 93 5.49 -14.47 -6.20
C SER A 93 5.88 -15.56 -5.22
N THR A 94 6.97 -16.30 -5.45
CA THR A 94 7.44 -17.34 -4.52
C THR A 94 8.10 -16.77 -3.27
N ALA A 95 8.38 -15.46 -3.25
CA ALA A 95 8.95 -14.79 -2.08
C ALA A 95 7.88 -14.25 -1.13
N GLU A 96 6.64 -14.08 -1.61
CA GLU A 96 5.51 -13.68 -0.78
C GLU A 96 4.94 -14.89 -0.02
N VAL A 97 4.70 -14.73 1.27
CA VAL A 97 4.03 -15.74 2.10
C VAL A 97 2.60 -15.29 2.35
N MET A 98 1.63 -16.10 1.92
CA MET A 98 0.21 -15.83 2.11
C MET A 98 -0.36 -16.73 3.20
N ALA A 99 -1.30 -16.23 3.99
CA ALA A 99 -2.06 -17.04 4.93
C ALA A 99 -3.53 -16.61 4.94
N LYS A 100 -4.41 -17.60 4.90
CA LYS A 100 -5.87 -17.41 4.93
C LYS A 100 -6.41 -17.89 6.29
N PRO A 101 -7.41 -17.22 6.88
CA PRO A 101 -8.07 -17.73 8.07
C PRO A 101 -8.78 -19.06 7.76
N ASP A 102 -8.60 -20.08 8.59
CA ASP A 102 -9.21 -21.41 8.36
C ASP A 102 -10.74 -21.37 8.35
N SER A 103 -11.33 -20.42 9.08
CA SER A 103 -12.79 -20.21 9.17
C SER A 103 -13.35 -19.27 8.08
N ALA A 104 -12.58 -18.95 7.04
CA ALA A 104 -13.00 -18.09 5.94
C ALA A 104 -13.94 -18.81 4.96
N THR A 105 -15.20 -18.99 5.36
CA THR A 105 -16.21 -19.77 4.61
C THR A 105 -17.31 -18.94 3.97
N GLU A 106 -17.36 -17.62 4.19
CA GLU A 106 -18.38 -16.78 3.54
C GLU A 106 -18.05 -16.54 2.07
N THR A 107 -19.08 -16.55 1.22
CA THR A 107 -18.93 -16.49 -0.25
C THR A 107 -19.88 -15.52 -0.94
N GLN A 108 -20.65 -14.73 -0.16
CA GLN A 108 -21.70 -13.83 -0.67
C GLN A 108 -21.16 -12.81 -1.69
N TYR A 109 -19.96 -12.29 -1.48
CA TYR A 109 -19.34 -11.29 -2.36
C TYR A 109 -18.16 -11.89 -3.13
N ALA A 110 -18.20 -11.83 -4.46
CA ALA A 110 -17.14 -12.37 -5.31
C ALA A 110 -15.81 -11.58 -5.18
N GLY A 111 -14.71 -12.19 -5.65
CA GLY A 111 -13.39 -11.56 -5.74
C GLY A 111 -12.38 -11.96 -4.65
N TYR A 112 -12.80 -12.74 -3.64
CA TYR A 112 -11.90 -13.37 -2.67
C TYR A 112 -11.03 -14.46 -3.31
N THR A 113 -10.02 -14.92 -2.58
CA THR A 113 -9.15 -16.04 -2.98
C THR A 113 -9.54 -17.33 -2.27
N GLY A 114 -9.31 -18.48 -2.89
CA GLY A 114 -9.62 -19.77 -2.28
C GLY A 114 -11.13 -19.98 -2.05
N GLY A 115 -11.50 -20.55 -0.91
CA GLY A 115 -12.87 -21.02 -0.63
C GLY A 115 -13.85 -20.01 -0.01
N GLY A 116 -13.42 -18.80 0.33
CA GLY A 116 -14.29 -17.79 0.97
C GLY A 116 -13.52 -16.65 1.61
N TYR A 117 -14.17 -15.88 2.48
CA TYR A 117 -13.56 -14.84 3.31
C TYR A 117 -14.11 -14.90 4.74
N LEU A 118 -13.45 -14.19 5.67
CA LEU A 118 -13.86 -14.09 7.06
C LEU A 118 -14.46 -12.71 7.36
N ARG A 119 -15.69 -12.65 7.85
CA ARG A 119 -16.30 -11.39 8.28
C ARG A 119 -15.81 -10.96 9.65
N LEU A 120 -15.12 -9.84 9.71
CA LEU A 120 -14.74 -9.17 10.95
C LEU A 120 -15.85 -8.21 11.37
N ALA A 121 -16.18 -8.15 12.66
CA ALA A 121 -17.05 -7.14 13.26
C ALA A 121 -16.58 -6.84 14.70
N ARG A 122 -17.36 -6.05 15.45
CA ARG A 122 -17.03 -5.68 16.84
C ARG A 122 -17.22 -6.80 17.85
N ASP A 123 -18.12 -7.71 17.53
CA ASP A 123 -18.58 -8.84 18.33
C ASP A 123 -18.33 -10.18 17.62
N ARG A 124 -17.91 -10.15 16.35
CA ARG A 124 -17.61 -11.32 15.54
C ARG A 124 -16.17 -11.32 15.07
N ASN A 125 -15.51 -12.47 15.22
CA ASN A 125 -14.11 -12.66 14.83
C ASN A 125 -13.21 -11.55 15.40
N THR A 126 -13.41 -11.23 16.69
CA THR A 126 -12.66 -10.20 17.42
C THR A 126 -11.23 -10.62 17.71
N ARG A 127 -10.92 -11.92 17.56
CA ARG A 127 -9.57 -12.49 17.59
C ARG A 127 -9.45 -13.48 16.44
N VAL A 128 -8.48 -13.26 15.55
CA VAL A 128 -8.19 -14.15 14.41
C VAL A 128 -6.72 -14.49 14.44
N GLU A 129 -6.38 -15.78 14.46
CA GLU A 129 -5.00 -16.27 14.49
C GLU A 129 -4.66 -16.96 13.17
N LEU A 130 -3.49 -16.62 12.62
CA LEU A 130 -2.94 -17.22 11.41
C LEU A 130 -1.49 -17.63 11.68
N SER A 131 -1.11 -18.83 11.23
CA SER A 131 0.28 -19.30 11.27
C SER A 131 0.95 -19.01 9.95
N MET A 132 2.12 -18.34 9.97
CA MET A 132 2.89 -18.01 8.77
C MET A 132 4.33 -18.51 8.92
N ARG A 133 4.83 -19.21 7.90
CA ARG A 133 6.23 -19.69 7.87
C ARG A 133 7.12 -18.67 7.19
N VAL A 134 8.01 -18.06 7.96
CA VAL A 134 9.01 -17.13 7.44
C VAL A 134 10.24 -17.92 6.96
N PRO A 135 10.60 -17.88 5.67
CA PRO A 135 11.65 -18.73 5.11
C PRO A 135 13.06 -18.30 5.55
N ARG A 136 13.27 -17.00 5.77
CA ARG A 136 14.56 -16.42 6.18
C ARG A 136 14.33 -15.25 7.14
N ALA A 137 15.23 -15.07 8.10
CA ALA A 137 15.18 -13.90 8.96
C ALA A 137 15.35 -12.61 8.13
N GLY A 138 14.62 -11.55 8.49
CA GLY A 138 14.65 -10.30 7.74
C GLY A 138 13.56 -9.31 8.12
N VAL A 139 13.45 -8.24 7.34
CA VAL A 139 12.36 -7.27 7.43
C VAL A 139 11.30 -7.64 6.39
N TYR A 140 10.04 -7.63 6.81
CA TYR A 140 8.88 -7.96 5.98
C TYR A 140 7.83 -6.87 6.09
N SER A 141 7.08 -6.64 5.02
CA SER A 141 5.82 -5.91 5.05
C SER A 141 4.68 -6.91 5.26
N LEU A 142 3.90 -6.72 6.32
CA LEU A 142 2.62 -7.39 6.53
C LEU A 142 1.49 -6.49 6.03
N ASP A 143 0.63 -7.01 5.16
CA ASP A 143 -0.64 -6.37 4.80
C ASP A 143 -1.77 -7.42 4.71
N ALA A 144 -3.02 -6.95 4.80
CA ALA A 144 -4.20 -7.79 4.67
C ALA A 144 -4.99 -7.42 3.42
N ARG A 145 -5.47 -8.42 2.68
CA ARG A 145 -6.44 -8.24 1.61
C ARG A 145 -7.84 -8.21 2.22
N TYR A 146 -8.60 -7.16 1.93
CA TYR A 146 -9.89 -6.93 2.56
C TYR A 146 -10.89 -6.21 1.63
N ALA A 147 -12.17 -6.26 2.02
CA ALA A 147 -13.23 -5.41 1.47
C ALA A 147 -14.01 -4.73 2.61
N ASN A 148 -14.47 -3.49 2.38
CA ASN A 148 -15.27 -2.72 3.34
C ASN A 148 -16.27 -1.83 2.58
N GLY A 149 -17.49 -2.31 2.41
CA GLY A 149 -18.58 -1.63 1.69
C GLY A 149 -19.44 -0.70 2.57
N ASN A 150 -19.00 -0.34 3.78
CA ASN A 150 -19.87 0.34 4.74
C ASN A 150 -20.16 1.83 4.46
N GLY A 151 -19.64 2.40 3.36
CA GLY A 151 -19.97 3.77 2.96
C GLY A 151 -18.93 4.43 2.04
N PRO A 152 -19.08 5.73 1.77
CA PRO A 152 -18.17 6.46 0.89
C PRO A 152 -16.76 6.55 1.47
N VAL A 153 -15.75 6.67 0.61
CA VAL A 153 -14.32 6.64 0.97
C VAL A 153 -13.90 7.85 1.82
N ASN A 154 -14.64 8.96 1.74
CA ASN A 154 -14.27 10.26 2.32
C ASN A 154 -15.13 10.70 3.52
N SER A 155 -16.10 9.92 3.99
CA SER A 155 -16.96 10.27 5.13
C SER A 155 -17.35 9.06 6.00
N ASP A 156 -18.18 9.29 7.01
CA ASP A 156 -18.81 8.31 7.92
C ASP A 156 -17.90 7.61 8.94
N SER A 157 -16.58 7.60 8.73
CA SER A 157 -15.57 7.10 9.67
C SER A 157 -15.75 5.62 10.08
N LYS A 158 -16.15 4.76 9.13
CA LYS A 158 -16.45 3.32 9.35
C LYS A 158 -15.28 2.40 8.94
N ALA A 159 -14.04 2.86 9.09
CA ALA A 159 -12.87 2.02 8.88
C ALA A 159 -12.80 0.91 9.94
N ALA A 160 -12.63 -0.34 9.53
CA ALA A 160 -12.32 -1.40 10.50
C ALA A 160 -10.83 -1.32 10.86
N VAL A 161 -10.51 -1.42 12.15
CA VAL A 161 -9.12 -1.39 12.64
C VAL A 161 -8.87 -2.66 13.43
N ARG A 162 -7.70 -3.28 13.27
CA ARG A 162 -7.29 -4.43 14.07
C ARG A 162 -5.85 -4.26 14.52
N THR A 163 -5.62 -4.43 15.82
CA THR A 163 -4.28 -4.52 16.39
C THR A 163 -3.67 -5.85 16.00
N VAL A 164 -2.41 -5.82 15.55
CA VAL A 164 -1.63 -6.99 15.17
C VAL A 164 -0.73 -7.39 16.31
N LEU A 165 -0.78 -8.66 16.70
CA LEU A 165 0.24 -9.30 17.51
C LEU A 165 1.09 -10.25 16.68
N VAL A 166 2.40 -10.26 16.93
CA VAL A 166 3.33 -11.27 16.44
C VAL A 166 3.82 -12.06 17.64
N ASP A 167 3.55 -13.37 17.65
CA ASP A 167 3.87 -14.29 18.75
C ASP A 167 3.38 -13.79 20.12
N GLY A 168 2.22 -13.12 20.12
CA GLY A 168 1.59 -12.56 21.32
C GLY A 168 2.07 -11.16 21.74
N LYS A 169 3.01 -10.55 21.01
CA LYS A 169 3.48 -9.18 21.26
C LYS A 169 2.89 -8.21 20.26
N GLU A 170 2.46 -7.04 20.72
CA GLU A 170 1.92 -6.00 19.84
C GLU A 170 2.98 -5.52 18.85
N ALA A 171 2.59 -5.46 17.57
CA ALA A 171 3.47 -5.10 16.46
C ALA A 171 2.99 -3.88 15.67
N GLY A 172 1.71 -3.52 15.79
CA GLY A 172 1.11 -2.36 15.12
C GLY A 172 -0.37 -2.59 14.81
N VAL A 173 -0.89 -1.85 13.83
CA VAL A 173 -2.30 -1.90 13.44
C VAL A 173 -2.46 -2.05 11.94
N LEU A 174 -3.49 -2.79 11.54
CA LEU A 174 -4.01 -2.79 10.17
C LEU A 174 -5.31 -2.00 10.14
N VAL A 175 -5.38 -1.06 9.20
CA VAL A 175 -6.55 -0.23 8.96
C VAL A 175 -7.17 -0.67 7.64
N MET A 176 -8.48 -0.87 7.66
CA MET A 176 -9.32 -1.29 6.54
C MET A 176 -10.36 -0.21 6.23
N PRO A 177 -9.97 0.90 5.57
CA PRO A 177 -10.88 1.98 5.18
C PRO A 177 -12.03 1.49 4.31
N GLN A 178 -13.12 2.26 4.32
CA GLN A 178 -14.23 2.06 3.40
C GLN A 178 -13.76 2.16 1.94
N ARG A 179 -14.37 1.35 1.07
CA ARG A 179 -14.04 1.24 -0.36
C ARG A 179 -15.21 1.62 -1.27
N GLY A 180 -16.36 1.96 -0.70
CA GLY A 180 -17.55 2.40 -1.43
C GLY A 180 -18.84 2.05 -0.68
N VAL A 181 -19.95 2.67 -1.10
CA VAL A 181 -21.29 2.37 -0.56
C VAL A 181 -21.76 1.04 -1.11
N ASP A 182 -22.00 0.07 -0.24
CA ASP A 182 -22.38 -1.32 -0.58
C ASP A 182 -21.42 -2.02 -1.55
N PHE A 183 -20.18 -1.53 -1.65
CA PHE A 183 -19.20 -2.01 -2.63
C PHE A 183 -18.30 -3.10 -2.04
N TRP A 184 -18.91 -4.22 -1.67
CA TRP A 184 -18.23 -5.35 -1.02
C TRP A 184 -17.42 -6.24 -1.96
N THR A 185 -17.54 -6.03 -3.26
CA THR A 185 -16.75 -6.75 -4.29
C THR A 185 -15.45 -6.01 -4.65
N ASP A 186 -15.20 -4.82 -4.11
CA ASP A 186 -13.91 -4.13 -4.25
C ASP A 186 -12.94 -4.57 -3.16
N TRP A 187 -11.92 -5.33 -3.57
CA TRP A 187 -10.90 -5.88 -2.69
C TRP A 187 -9.60 -5.10 -2.83
N GLY A 188 -9.03 -4.66 -1.72
CA GLY A 188 -7.74 -3.99 -1.69
C GLY A 188 -6.86 -4.47 -0.55
N TRP A 189 -5.66 -3.88 -0.47
CA TRP A 189 -4.71 -4.14 0.59
C TRP A 189 -4.77 -3.02 1.64
N THR A 190 -4.57 -3.37 2.91
CA THR A 190 -4.43 -2.40 4.00
C THR A 190 -3.13 -1.58 3.87
N ASN A 191 -2.90 -0.69 4.84
CA ASN A 191 -1.55 -0.17 5.06
C ASN A 191 -0.54 -1.33 5.26
N PRO A 192 0.70 -1.16 4.79
CA PRO A 192 1.78 -2.09 5.11
C PRO A 192 2.26 -1.85 6.55
N LEU A 193 2.53 -2.94 7.27
CA LEU A 193 3.15 -2.94 8.58
C LEU A 193 4.55 -3.58 8.50
N GLY A 194 5.58 -2.80 8.79
CA GLY A 194 6.97 -3.29 8.80
C GLY A 194 7.26 -4.16 10.03
N LEU A 195 7.66 -5.41 9.80
CA LEU A 195 7.98 -6.39 10.84
C LEU A 195 9.41 -6.90 10.68
N ARG A 196 10.13 -7.07 11.79
CA ARG A 196 11.39 -7.82 11.81
C ARG A 196 11.12 -9.21 12.36
N LEU A 197 11.33 -10.23 11.53
CA LEU A 197 10.98 -11.62 11.84
C LEU A 197 12.21 -12.52 11.73
N THR A 198 12.27 -13.54 12.56
CA THR A 198 13.24 -14.64 12.45
C THR A 198 12.79 -15.64 11.39
N ALA A 199 13.66 -16.56 10.97
CA ALA A 199 13.21 -17.71 10.19
C ALA A 199 12.41 -18.66 11.09
N GLY A 200 11.34 -19.25 10.57
CA GLY A 200 10.51 -20.21 11.30
C GLY A 200 9.02 -19.89 11.29
N GLN A 201 8.28 -20.57 12.17
CA GLN A 201 6.85 -20.36 12.34
C GLN A 201 6.60 -19.15 13.23
N HIS A 202 5.75 -18.25 12.77
CA HIS A 202 5.24 -17.12 13.55
C HIS A 202 3.71 -17.17 13.61
N ARG A 203 3.15 -16.81 14.76
CA ARG A 203 1.71 -16.64 14.94
C ARG A 203 1.36 -15.16 14.80
N ILE A 204 0.60 -14.84 13.77
CA ILE A 204 0.05 -13.51 13.55
C ILE A 204 -1.37 -13.48 14.07
N THR A 205 -1.68 -12.59 14.99
CA THR A 205 -3.02 -12.44 15.57
C THR A 205 -3.57 -11.06 15.25
N LEU A 206 -4.78 -11.00 14.69
CA LEU A 206 -5.56 -9.77 14.57
C LEU A 206 -6.54 -9.68 15.75
N ILE A 207 -6.57 -8.56 16.44
CA ILE A 207 -7.44 -8.32 17.59
C ILE A 207 -8.29 -7.08 17.34
N TYR A 208 -9.54 -7.15 17.77
CA TYR A 208 -10.39 -6.00 18.00
C TYR A 208 -10.51 -5.75 19.51
N GLY A 209 -9.89 -4.67 19.98
CA GLY A 209 -9.88 -4.23 21.36
C GLY A 209 -10.35 -2.78 21.52
N PRO A 210 -10.26 -2.22 22.75
CA PRO A 210 -10.74 -0.87 23.04
C PRO A 210 -10.11 0.24 22.20
N LEU A 211 -8.86 0.05 21.76
CA LEU A 211 -8.08 0.99 20.93
C LEU A 211 -8.42 0.91 19.43
N ASP A 212 -9.14 -0.14 19.01
CA ASP A 212 -9.49 -0.36 17.60
C ASP A 212 -10.87 0.23 17.24
N ARG A 213 -11.49 0.95 18.17
CA ARG A 213 -12.76 1.65 17.95
C ARG A 213 -12.54 2.85 17.04
N ASN A 214 -13.21 2.86 15.90
CA ASN A 214 -13.27 4.02 15.02
C ASN A 214 -14.24 5.09 15.55
N MET A 215 -14.26 6.26 14.90
CA MET A 215 -15.13 7.38 15.29
C MET A 215 -16.61 7.14 15.01
N ASN A 216 -16.98 6.17 14.16
CA ASN A 216 -18.39 5.82 13.94
C ASN A 216 -19.01 5.22 15.22
N GLY A 217 -18.24 4.45 15.99
CA GLY A 217 -18.67 3.90 17.27
C GLY A 217 -19.71 2.78 17.19
N VAL A 218 -20.22 2.46 15.99
CA VAL A 218 -21.16 1.36 15.71
C VAL A 218 -20.55 0.37 14.73
N GLU A 219 -20.23 0.79 13.51
CA GLU A 219 -19.71 -0.10 12.48
C GLU A 219 -18.18 -0.26 12.51
N SER A 220 -17.73 -1.51 12.48
CA SER A 220 -16.31 -1.89 12.31
C SER A 220 -16.21 -3.17 11.46
N THR A 221 -17.15 -3.31 10.52
CA THR A 221 -17.26 -4.50 9.67
C THR A 221 -16.24 -4.44 8.53
N ALA A 222 -15.52 -5.53 8.30
CA ALA A 222 -14.71 -5.72 7.10
C ALA A 222 -14.66 -7.20 6.74
N LEU A 223 -14.44 -7.51 5.46
CA LEU A 223 -14.24 -8.87 4.98
C LEU A 223 -12.75 -9.10 4.83
N LEU A 224 -12.19 -10.06 5.56
CA LEU A 224 -10.79 -10.44 5.50
C LEU A 224 -10.62 -11.63 4.55
N ASP A 225 -9.83 -11.45 3.50
CA ASP A 225 -9.50 -12.51 2.56
C ASP A 225 -8.26 -13.29 2.99
N GLN A 226 -7.11 -12.61 3.14
CA GLN A 226 -5.83 -13.23 3.49
C GLN A 226 -4.84 -12.18 4.01
N LEU A 227 -3.82 -12.65 4.73
CA LEU A 227 -2.61 -11.91 5.06
C LEU A 227 -1.49 -12.20 4.07
N ARG A 228 -0.61 -11.23 3.88
CA ARG A 228 0.60 -11.38 3.06
C ARG A 228 1.82 -10.83 3.80
N LEU A 229 2.89 -11.60 3.82
CA LEU A 229 4.23 -11.14 4.16
C LEU A 229 5.05 -11.00 2.87
N THR A 230 5.56 -9.80 2.63
CA THR A 230 6.47 -9.50 1.52
C THR A 230 7.86 -9.14 2.06
N PRO A 231 8.94 -9.84 1.69
CA PRO A 231 10.29 -9.48 2.13
C PRO A 231 10.67 -8.08 1.63
N LEU A 232 11.30 -7.27 2.49
CA LEU A 232 11.80 -5.95 2.15
C LEU A 232 13.33 -5.95 2.09
N SER A 233 13.88 -5.10 1.23
CA SER A 233 15.33 -4.83 1.22
C SER A 233 15.77 -4.29 2.58
N SER A 234 16.91 -4.77 3.09
CA SER A 234 17.49 -4.33 4.36
C SER A 234 18.15 -2.94 4.29
N SER A 235 18.10 -2.27 3.14
CA SER A 235 18.69 -0.94 2.94
C SER A 235 17.81 0.16 3.53
N ARG A 236 18.14 0.65 4.72
CA ARG A 236 18.01 2.06 5.09
C ARG A 236 19.39 2.63 5.30
#